data_AF-A0A937R2P2-F1
#
_entry.id   AF-A0A937R2P2-F1
#
_cell.length_a   1.000
_cell.length_b   1.000
_cell.length_c   1.000
_cell.angle_alpha   90.00
_cell.angle_beta   90.00
_cell.angle_gamma   90.00
#
_symmetry.space_group_name_H-M   'P 1'
#
loop_
_entity.id
_entity.type
_entity.pdbx_description
1 polymer ?
#
loop_
_entity_poly.entity_id
_entity_poly.type
_entity_poly.pdbx_seq_one_letter_code
_entity_poly.pdbx_strand_id
1 'polypeptide(L)'
;MPNQLQPALIGTDPGTDLLGFIVEEHAGGKFTVLVPLAPTPGVGTLQIVSREKVQKLEVPMKEALGAILNWGAGTEALLKRTKGNSQ
;
A
#
# COMPACT_ATOMS: atom_id res chain seq x y z
N MET A 1 -18.16 3.42 10.17
CA MET A 1 -17.87 3.43 8.73
C MET A 1 -17.04 2.20 8.45
N PRO A 2 -17.33 1.35 7.44
CA PRO A 2 -16.39 0.30 7.08
C PRO A 2 -15.06 0.97 6.73
N ASN A 3 -13.95 0.49 7.31
CA ASN A 3 -12.64 1.08 7.11
C ASN A 3 -12.36 1.19 5.61
N GLN A 4 -12.20 2.42 5.12
CA GLN A 4 -11.82 2.66 3.74
C GLN A 4 -10.39 2.16 3.55
N LEU A 5 -10.21 1.20 2.65
CA LEU A 5 -8.87 0.75 2.28
C LEU A 5 -8.04 1.95 1.82
N GLN A 6 -6.85 2.12 2.38
CA GLN A 6 -5.95 3.22 2.06
C GLN A 6 -4.70 2.68 1.35
N PRO A 7 -4.42 3.05 0.09
CA PRO A 7 -3.21 2.64 -0.60
C PRO A 7 -1.93 2.99 0.18
N ALA A 8 -0.97 2.07 0.18
CA ALA A 8 0.31 2.22 0.86
C ALA A 8 1.41 1.39 0.16
N LEU A 9 2.67 1.77 0.41
CA LEU A 9 3.82 0.88 0.25
C LEU A 9 4.14 0.22 1.58
N ILE A 10 4.41 -1.08 1.54
CA ILE A 10 4.77 -1.89 2.69
C ILE A 10 6.23 -2.35 2.53
N GLY A 11 7.12 -1.80 3.34
CA GLY A 11 8.54 -2.14 3.31
C GLY A 11 8.80 -3.54 3.88
N THR A 12 9.57 -4.36 3.16
CA THR A 12 9.99 -5.69 3.61
C THR A 12 11.47 -5.75 3.90
N ASP A 13 12.28 -5.56 2.87
CA ASP A 13 13.73 -5.62 2.86
C ASP A 13 14.30 -4.32 2.28
N PRO A 14 15.55 -3.95 2.57
CA PRO A 14 16.17 -2.77 1.98
C PRO A 14 16.06 -2.77 0.45
N GLY A 15 15.46 -1.71 -0.10
CA GLY A 15 15.25 -1.57 -1.55
C GLY A 15 14.04 -2.34 -2.11
N THR A 16 13.23 -2.97 -1.26
CA THR A 16 12.03 -3.72 -1.68
C THR A 16 10.79 -3.26 -0.91
N ASP A 17 9.84 -2.70 -1.67
CA ASP A 17 8.52 -2.31 -1.18
C ASP A 17 7.44 -3.10 -1.90
N LEU A 18 6.39 -3.47 -1.16
CA LEU A 18 5.20 -4.11 -1.70
C LEU A 18 4.10 -3.08 -1.87
N LEU A 19 3.35 -3.15 -2.97
CA LEU A 19 2.07 -2.46 -3.07
C LEU A 19 1.08 -3.10 -2.09
N GLY A 20 0.35 -2.29 -1.33
CA GLY A 20 -0.64 -2.79 -0.39
C GLY A 20 -1.69 -1.77 0.00
N PHE A 21 -2.57 -2.18 0.89
CA PHE A 21 -3.63 -1.36 1.44
C PHE A 21 -3.64 -1.45 2.96
N ILE A 22 -3.72 -0.32 3.64
CA ILE A 22 -4.04 -0.28 5.07
C ILE A 22 -5.53 -0.64 5.20
N VAL A 23 -5.80 -1.65 6.02
CA VAL A 23 -7.15 -2.13 6.37
C VAL A 23 -7.58 -1.53 7.71
N GLU A 24 -6.67 -1.43 8.66
CA GLU A 24 -6.94 -0.96 10.01
C GLU A 24 -5.68 -0.38 10.67
N GLU A 25 -5.84 0.72 11.41
CA GLU A 25 -4.81 1.23 12.31
C GLU A 25 -5.09 0.74 13.74
N HIS A 26 -4.07 0.19 14.40
CA HIS A 26 -4.17 -0.31 15.76
C HIS A 26 -3.60 0.67 16.78
N ALA A 27 -4.12 0.59 18.01
CA ALA A 27 -3.46 1.20 19.15
C ALA A 27 -2.03 0.66 19.29
N GLY A 28 -1.06 1.53 19.59
CA GLY A 28 0.36 1.17 19.67
C GLY A 28 1.12 1.22 18.34
N GLY A 29 0.54 1.83 17.30
CA GLY A 29 1.27 2.15 16.08
C GLY A 29 1.51 0.95 15.15
N LYS A 30 0.64 -0.05 15.19
CA LYS A 30 0.62 -1.16 14.22
C LYS A 30 -0.48 -0.96 13.19
N PHE A 31 -0.36 -1.64 12.06
CA PHE A 31 -1.36 -1.61 11.00
C PHE A 31 -1.68 -3.03 10.54
N THR A 32 -2.97 -3.34 10.34
CA THR A 32 -3.35 -4.46 9.47
C THR A 32 -3.27 -3.97 8.03
N VAL A 33 -2.52 -4.69 7.20
CA VAL A 33 -2.37 -4.38 5.77
C VAL A 33 -2.74 -5.59 4.93
N LEU A 34 -3.36 -5.34 3.78
CA LEU A 34 -3.55 -6.32 2.71
C LEU A 34 -2.48 -6.10 1.64
N VAL A 35 -1.66 -7.12 1.39
CA VAL A 35 -0.75 -7.18 0.25
C VAL A 35 -1.41 -8.05 -0.83
N PRO A 36 -1.97 -7.45 -1.90
CA PRO A 36 -2.68 -8.17 -2.95
C PRO A 36 -1.72 -8.99 -3.83
N LEU A 37 -2.24 -10.07 -4.38
CA LEU A 37 -1.63 -10.85 -5.45
C LEU A 37 -2.20 -10.38 -6.78
N ALA A 38 -1.37 -9.72 -7.59
CA ALA A 38 -1.77 -9.34 -8.94
C ALA A 38 -2.10 -10.58 -9.80
N PRO A 39 -3.11 -10.51 -10.69
CA PRO A 39 -3.92 -9.34 -11.01
C PRO A 39 -5.23 -9.24 -10.20
N THR A 40 -5.38 -9.96 -9.09
CA THR A 40 -6.66 -10.08 -8.37
C THR A 40 -6.63 -9.28 -7.05
N PRO A 41 -7.11 -8.03 -7.00
CA PRO A 41 -6.88 -7.15 -5.84
C PRO A 41 -7.49 -7.65 -4.51
N GLY A 42 -8.54 -8.48 -4.59
CA GLY A 42 -9.22 -9.05 -3.42
C GLY A 42 -8.53 -10.29 -2.84
N VAL A 43 -7.51 -10.84 -3.49
CA VAL A 43 -6.76 -12.01 -3.00
C VAL A 43 -5.36 -11.57 -2.64
N GLY A 44 -4.85 -12.03 -1.51
CA GLY A 44 -3.53 -11.62 -1.03
C GLY A 44 -3.25 -12.11 0.38
N THR A 45 -2.26 -11.50 1.01
CA THR A 45 -1.92 -11.78 2.41
C THR A 45 -2.33 -10.62 3.31
N LEU A 46 -2.95 -10.93 4.44
CA LEU A 46 -3.13 -9.99 5.53
C LEU A 46 -1.91 -10.08 6.45
N GLN A 47 -1.34 -8.94 6.80
CA GLN A 47 -0.18 -8.86 7.67
C GLN A 47 -0.39 -7.77 8.72
N ILE A 48 0.19 -7.96 9.91
CA ILE A 48 0.28 -6.91 10.93
C ILE A 48 1.71 -6.39 10.90
N VAL A 49 1.86 -5.11 10.57
CA VAL A 49 3.15 -4.45 10.45
C VAL A 49 3.26 -3.26 11.38
N SER A 50 4.48 -2.89 11.73
CA SER A 50 4.78 -1.68 12.48
C SER A 50 4.70 -0.44 11.59
N ARG A 51 4.47 0.74 12.19
CA ARG A 51 4.25 2.01 11.48
C ARG A 51 5.38 2.36 10.51
N GLU A 52 6.62 2.10 10.89
CA GLU A 52 7.82 2.39 10.10
C GLU A 52 7.89 1.59 8.79
N LYS A 53 7.15 0.47 8.68
CA LYS A 53 7.04 -0.30 7.44
C LYS A 53 5.97 0.23 6.49
N VAL A 54 5.17 1.22 6.90
CA VAL A 54 4.01 1.68 6.14
C VAL A 54 4.24 3.10 5.65
N GLN A 55 4.28 3.26 4.33
CA GLN A 55 4.26 4.56 3.69
C GLN A 55 2.91 4.75 2.99
N LYS A 56 2.05 5.62 3.54
CA LYS A 56 0.76 5.96 2.94
C LYS A 56 0.98 6.58 1.56
N LEU A 57 0.19 6.15 0.58
CA LEU A 57 0.17 6.74 -0.76
C LEU A 57 -1.01 7.70 -0.86
N GLU A 58 -0.71 8.99 -1.08
CA GLU A 58 -1.73 10.01 -1.33
C GLU A 58 -2.19 9.97 -2.80
N VAL A 59 -2.78 8.84 -3.18
CA VAL A 59 -3.26 8.56 -4.55
C VAL A 59 -4.70 8.06 -4.51
N PRO A 60 -5.50 8.33 -5.55
CA PRO A 60 -6.83 7.73 -5.66
C PRO A 60 -6.75 6.21 -5.64
N MET A 61 -7.66 5.56 -4.90
CA MET A 61 -7.78 4.09 -4.86
C MET A 61 -7.83 3.46 -6.26
N LYS A 62 -8.51 4.12 -7.21
CA LYS A 62 -8.62 3.68 -8.60
C LYS A 62 -7.25 3.53 -9.28
N GLU A 63 -6.30 4.41 -9.00
CA GLU A 63 -4.95 4.35 -9.58
C GLU A 63 -4.16 3.18 -9.00
N ALA A 64 -4.23 2.99 -7.69
CA ALA A 64 -3.58 1.86 -7.01
C ALA A 64 -4.14 0.51 -7.49
N LEU A 65 -5.48 0.39 -7.61
CA LEU A 65 -6.13 -0.80 -8.18
C LEU A 65 -5.75 -1.01 -9.64
N GLY A 66 -5.66 0.07 -10.43
CA GLY A 66 -5.20 0.03 -11.81
C GLY A 66 -3.82 -0.59 -11.94
N ALA A 67 -2.87 -0.22 -11.07
CA ALA A 67 -1.55 -0.83 -11.08
C ALA A 67 -1.59 -2.33 -10.78
N ILE A 68 -2.38 -2.77 -9.80
CA ILE A 68 -2.50 -4.20 -9.45
C ILE A 68 -3.14 -5.00 -10.59
N LEU A 69 -4.24 -4.52 -11.15
CA LEU A 69 -4.94 -5.16 -12.27
C LEU A 69 -4.04 -5.27 -13.52
N ASN A 70 -3.12 -4.33 -13.69
CA ASN A 70 -2.17 -4.29 -14.80
C ASN A 70 -0.76 -4.78 -14.41
N TRP A 71 -0.66 -5.73 -13.48
CA TRP A 71 0.60 -6.43 -13.15
C TRP A 71 1.75 -5.50 -12.72
N GLY A 72 1.41 -4.35 -12.12
CA GLY A 72 2.36 -3.34 -11.66
C GLY A 72 2.71 -2.25 -12.70
N ALA A 73 2.17 -2.32 -13.92
CA ALA A 73 2.32 -1.23 -14.88
C ALA A 73 1.65 0.06 -14.35
N GLY A 74 2.33 1.20 -14.47
CA GLY A 74 1.84 2.49 -13.99
C GLY A 74 2.25 2.86 -12.55
N THR A 75 3.02 2.00 -11.88
CA THR A 75 3.54 2.25 -10.51
C THR A 75 4.41 3.49 -10.39
N GLU A 76 5.09 3.93 -11.46
CA GLU A 76 5.87 5.17 -11.45
C GLU A 76 5.02 6.39 -11.04
N ALA A 77 3.76 6.46 -11.49
CA ALA A 77 2.85 7.54 -11.13
C ALA A 77 2.49 7.51 -9.64
N LEU A 78 2.40 6.31 -9.05
CA LEU A 78 2.16 6.12 -7.62
C LEU A 78 3.37 6.58 -6.80
N LEU A 79 4.58 6.22 -7.22
CA LEU A 79 5.84 6.53 -6.52
C LEU A 79 6.23 8.02 -6.57
N LYS A 80 5.96 8.71 -7.69
CA LYS A 80 6.25 10.15 -7.82
C LYS A 80 5.46 11.01 -6.83
N ARG A 81 4.25 10.56 -6.45
CA ARG A 81 3.37 11.27 -5.52
C ARG A 81 3.72 11.01 -4.06
N THR A 82 4.60 10.06 -3.77
CA THR A 82 5.06 9.77 -2.41
C THR A 82 6.28 10.60 -2.00
N LYS A 83 7.10 11.08 -2.95
CA LYS A 83 8.33 11.83 -2.68
C LYS A 83 8.14 13.35 -2.43
N GLY A 84 6.95 13.76 -1.99
CA GLY A 84 6.61 15.16 -1.73
C GLY A 84 7.17 15.76 -0.42
N ASN A 85 7.82 14.99 0.45
CA ASN A 85 8.21 15.46 1.80
C ASN A 85 9.64 15.08 2.24
N SER A 86 10.59 15.01 1.31
CA SER A 86 12.02 14.93 1.67
C SER A 86 12.85 15.74 0.68
N GLN A 87 12.89 17.06 0.92
CA GLN A 87 14.08 17.85 0.60
C GLN A 87 15.16 17.54 1.62
#